data_AF-A0A1E4TWW8-F1
#
_entry.id   AF-A0A1E4TWW8-F1
#
_cell.length_a   1.000
_cell.length_b   1.000
_cell.length_c   1.000
_cell.angle_alpha   90.00
_cell.angle_beta   90.00
_cell.angle_gamma   90.00
#
_symmetry.space_group_name_H-M   'P 1'
#
loop_
_entity.id
_entity.type
_entity.pdbx_description
1 polymer ?
#
loop_
_entity_poly.entity_id
_entity_poly.type
_entity_poly.pdbx_seq_one_letter_code
_entity_poly.pdbx_strand_id
1 'polypeptide(L)'
;MNAIIVALILLVELLVAKDIKIDRQYTVVNPIDKRDLLTSLEDADTLSEWAPVSSSIGSNQTQFYEFVVNTTHTGVGDYYEILIFLSGNICSLPNGLSSTSDDEADETLKVYYTFNQTAVDNGISGLDYFSFSDGYLQGLISNPTADPFSNLYILVVSPIIDDLQSNWTYEIGISQNDLVFQWDDRSWANLVDADDNSALFITGNLTVDANGESYNSDIYDLYIFDYEDKDYFDGLNKSWCAVRNGPALLTSQNMTRSLQHRNGGLQQQFYVEGLNKSTKYIVYLAQDFSGTSSGGAIFEQFEFETMDEDSCKLIYDLSFCDGVSYSVPVSTGFLDPSNETAYLNMDYLSSLYDNYTAKLYESFAKAIQIIACDDILDARYSPIVTCDDCKASYKDWLCAVTIPRCSTRNVTGYKYREEGASRNSFINDVIVPPQPYFEVLPCLNVCHAIVRDCPSDFSFACPSDNRSIQLSYYWDDVDSEYVTCNYVGDSSNGTSSTSTTSSSSSSTTTTSSDSTTNNKMIRAVTANLGFKQVNMEIWIIILCWIVNLVNI
;
A
#
# COMPACT_ATOMS: atom_id res chain seq x y z
N MET A 1 -3.51 71.14 -18.22
CA MET A 1 -3.17 70.42 -16.97
C MET A 1 -4.25 69.45 -16.50
N ASN A 2 -5.53 69.60 -16.86
CA ASN A 2 -6.60 68.64 -16.48
C ASN A 2 -6.82 67.47 -17.45
N ALA A 3 -6.36 67.52 -18.71
CA ALA A 3 -6.54 66.40 -19.65
C ALA A 3 -5.52 65.26 -19.46
N ILE A 4 -4.30 65.60 -19.01
CA ILE A 4 -3.22 64.62 -18.82
C ILE A 4 -3.43 63.83 -17.51
N ILE A 5 -3.98 64.48 -16.48
CA ILE A 5 -4.28 63.82 -15.19
C ILE A 5 -5.47 62.85 -15.36
N VAL A 6 -6.49 63.22 -16.13
CA VAL A 6 -7.61 62.31 -16.43
C VAL A 6 -7.17 61.13 -17.31
N ALA A 7 -6.25 61.35 -18.26
CA ALA A 7 -5.68 60.27 -19.06
C ALA A 7 -4.79 59.32 -18.24
N LEU A 8 -4.04 59.83 -17.26
CA LEU A 8 -3.26 58.98 -16.35
C LEU A 8 -4.15 58.21 -15.36
N ILE A 9 -5.23 58.79 -14.86
CA ILE A 9 -6.15 58.09 -13.95
C ILE A 9 -6.91 56.98 -14.70
N LEU A 10 -7.34 57.22 -15.96
CA LEU A 10 -7.94 56.17 -16.81
C LEU A 10 -6.94 55.08 -17.21
N LEU A 11 -5.64 55.40 -17.35
CA LEU A 11 -4.61 54.38 -17.59
C LEU A 11 -4.34 53.53 -16.32
N VAL A 12 -4.38 54.15 -15.14
CA VAL A 12 -4.19 53.44 -13.86
C VAL A 12 -5.40 52.56 -13.54
N GLU A 13 -6.63 52.99 -13.83
CA GLU A 13 -7.82 52.13 -13.69
C GLU A 13 -7.87 50.99 -14.73
N LEU A 14 -7.32 51.17 -15.94
CA LEU A 14 -7.16 50.05 -16.91
C LEU A 14 -6.04 49.06 -16.53
N LEU A 15 -5.08 49.48 -15.70
CA LEU A 15 -3.98 48.64 -15.23
C LEU A 15 -4.32 47.90 -13.92
N VAL A 16 -5.32 48.37 -13.16
CA VAL A 16 -5.78 47.72 -11.92
C VAL A 16 -6.97 46.76 -12.16
N ALA A 17 -7.68 46.86 -13.29
CA ALA A 17 -8.80 45.97 -13.65
C ALA A 17 -8.43 44.76 -14.52
N LYS A 18 -7.13 44.49 -14.71
CA LYS A 18 -6.66 43.19 -15.20
C LYS A 18 -5.98 42.49 -14.03
N ASP A 19 -6.74 41.65 -13.32
CA ASP A 19 -6.18 40.44 -12.74
C ASP A 19 -5.58 39.64 -13.90
N ILE A 20 -4.34 39.98 -14.23
CA ILE A 20 -3.42 39.05 -14.86
C ILE A 20 -3.23 38.00 -13.78
N LYS A 21 -4.10 36.98 -13.78
CA LYS A 21 -3.64 35.64 -13.46
C LYS A 21 -2.44 35.44 -14.36
N ILE A 22 -1.26 35.65 -13.79
CA ILE A 22 -0.07 34.97 -14.27
C ILE A 22 -0.42 33.52 -13.97
N ASP A 23 -1.15 32.91 -14.90
CA ASP A 23 -1.07 31.50 -15.12
C ASP A 23 0.42 31.33 -15.43
N ARG A 24 1.20 31.06 -14.39
CA ARG A 24 2.28 30.12 -14.57
C ARG A 24 1.53 28.88 -15.02
N GLN A 25 1.32 28.77 -16.34
CA GLN A 25 1.42 27.50 -16.99
C GLN A 25 2.82 27.03 -16.62
N TYR A 26 2.92 26.40 -15.44
CA TYR A 26 3.53 25.10 -15.42
C TYR A 26 2.76 24.33 -16.48
N THR A 27 3.22 24.43 -17.73
CA THR A 27 3.31 23.21 -18.52
C THR A 27 4.10 22.29 -17.60
N VAL A 28 3.36 21.52 -16.80
CA VAL A 28 3.76 20.16 -16.52
C VAL A 28 3.87 19.59 -17.92
N VAL A 29 5.07 19.71 -18.47
CA VAL A 29 5.50 18.84 -19.51
C VAL A 29 5.32 17.50 -18.80
N ASN A 30 4.23 16.78 -19.13
CA ASN A 30 4.17 15.34 -18.90
C ASN A 30 5.59 14.85 -19.13
N PRO A 31 6.22 14.10 -18.19
CA PRO A 31 7.55 13.57 -18.48
C PRO A 31 7.40 12.91 -19.84
N ILE A 32 7.97 13.57 -20.86
CA ILE A 32 7.81 13.13 -22.24
C ILE A 32 8.35 11.73 -22.15
N ASP A 33 7.50 10.77 -22.45
CA ASP A 33 7.84 9.36 -22.50
C ASP A 33 8.99 9.23 -23.51
N LYS A 34 10.21 9.36 -22.98
CA LYS A 34 11.48 9.27 -23.71
C LYS A 34 11.97 7.83 -23.69
N ARG A 35 11.08 6.86 -23.40
CA ARG A 35 11.36 5.42 -23.37
C ARG A 35 11.38 4.79 -24.77
N ASP A 36 11.04 5.57 -25.79
CA ASP A 36 10.85 5.08 -27.15
C ASP A 36 11.91 5.68 -28.09
N LEU A 37 13.18 5.28 -27.97
CA LEU A 37 14.25 5.54 -28.96
C LEU A 37 15.55 4.75 -28.67
N LEU A 38 15.66 3.54 -29.22
CA LEU A 38 16.77 3.02 -30.05
C LEU A 38 16.72 1.48 -30.09
N THR A 39 16.07 0.93 -31.12
CA THR A 39 16.26 -0.47 -31.51
C THR A 39 17.21 -0.51 -32.70
N SER A 40 18.47 -0.90 -32.48
CA SER A 40 19.29 -1.43 -33.58
C SER A 40 20.38 -2.38 -33.07
N LEU A 41 20.21 -3.64 -33.45
CA LEU A 41 21.22 -4.70 -33.61
C LEU A 41 22.03 -5.03 -32.34
N GLU A 42 21.47 -5.93 -31.53
CA GLU A 42 22.09 -6.49 -30.33
C GLU A 42 23.33 -7.33 -30.67
N ASP A 43 24.50 -6.84 -30.30
CA ASP A 43 25.58 -7.71 -29.85
C ASP A 43 25.18 -8.23 -28.45
N ALA A 44 25.29 -9.54 -28.21
CA ALA A 44 24.83 -10.19 -26.97
C ALA A 44 25.52 -9.65 -25.70
N ASP A 45 26.66 -8.98 -25.85
CA ASP A 45 27.47 -8.42 -24.76
C ASP A 45 27.27 -6.91 -24.58
N THR A 46 26.41 -6.26 -25.37
CA THR A 46 26.14 -4.81 -25.27
C THR A 46 24.84 -4.52 -24.52
N LEU A 47 24.91 -3.71 -23.47
CA LEU A 47 23.76 -3.22 -22.73
C LEU A 47 23.23 -1.95 -23.39
N SER A 48 21.93 -1.90 -23.62
CA SER A 48 21.26 -0.70 -24.13
C SER A 48 20.45 -0.03 -23.02
N GLU A 49 20.21 1.27 -23.18
CA GLU A 49 19.45 2.08 -22.23
C GLU A 49 18.06 1.46 -22.03
N TRP A 50 17.71 1.16 -20.78
CA TRP A 50 16.39 0.66 -20.36
C TRP A 50 15.97 -0.73 -20.88
N ALA A 51 16.73 -1.36 -21.78
CA ALA A 51 16.46 -2.74 -22.19
C ALA A 51 17.30 -3.71 -21.34
N PRO A 52 16.67 -4.49 -20.45
CA PRO A 52 17.42 -5.43 -19.63
C PRO A 52 17.95 -6.59 -20.48
N VAL A 53 19.13 -7.09 -20.11
CA VAL A 53 19.68 -8.32 -20.68
C VAL A 53 19.39 -9.48 -19.74
N SER A 54 18.87 -10.57 -20.31
CA SER A 54 18.68 -11.84 -19.62
C SER A 54 19.79 -12.82 -19.96
N SER A 55 20.31 -13.53 -18.96
CA SER A 55 21.35 -14.53 -19.16
C SER A 55 21.34 -15.62 -18.07
N SER A 56 22.16 -16.64 -18.27
CA SER A 56 22.36 -17.74 -17.32
C SER A 56 23.83 -17.94 -17.04
N ILE A 57 24.18 -18.15 -15.77
CA ILE A 57 25.56 -18.30 -15.30
C ILE A 57 25.66 -19.52 -14.38
N GLY A 58 26.68 -20.34 -14.56
CA GLY A 58 27.01 -21.47 -13.68
C GLY A 58 27.98 -21.07 -12.57
N SER A 59 28.33 -22.02 -11.68
CA SER A 59 29.32 -21.79 -10.59
C SER A 59 30.69 -21.39 -11.13
N ASN A 60 31.36 -20.46 -10.44
CA ASN A 60 32.71 -19.97 -10.78
C ASN A 60 32.83 -19.47 -12.23
N GLN A 61 31.84 -18.71 -12.68
CA GLN A 61 31.81 -18.08 -14.00
C GLN A 61 31.72 -16.57 -13.86
N THR A 62 32.08 -15.88 -14.93
CA THR A 62 31.96 -14.43 -15.03
C THR A 62 31.43 -14.10 -16.41
N GLN A 63 30.34 -13.32 -16.45
CA GLN A 63 29.77 -12.78 -17.66
C GLN A 63 30.15 -11.31 -17.78
N PHE A 64 30.50 -10.87 -18.99
CA PHE A 64 30.95 -9.51 -19.26
C PHE A 64 29.94 -8.77 -20.14
N TYR A 65 29.73 -7.50 -19.83
CA TYR A 65 28.87 -6.61 -20.58
C TYR A 65 29.48 -5.21 -20.72
N GLU A 66 29.16 -4.52 -21.80
CA GLU A 66 29.56 -3.14 -22.07
C GLU A 66 28.32 -2.26 -22.26
N PHE A 67 28.25 -1.15 -21.52
CA PHE A 67 27.22 -0.13 -21.64
C PHE A 67 27.83 1.17 -22.20
N VAL A 68 27.31 1.65 -23.33
CA VAL A 68 27.78 2.90 -23.94
C VAL A 68 27.11 4.08 -23.23
N VAL A 69 27.91 4.87 -22.54
CA VAL A 69 27.46 6.02 -21.76
C VAL A 69 27.18 7.20 -22.68
N ASN A 70 25.97 7.74 -22.61
CA ASN A 70 25.63 8.98 -23.31
C ASN A 70 26.21 10.17 -22.54
N THR A 71 27.29 10.72 -23.08
CA THR A 71 28.01 11.88 -22.49
C THR A 71 27.41 13.22 -22.93
N THR A 72 26.51 13.22 -23.92
CA THR A 72 25.80 14.41 -24.39
C THR A 72 24.49 14.67 -23.65
N HIS A 73 23.94 13.63 -23.01
CA HIS A 73 22.78 13.70 -22.14
C HIS A 73 23.12 13.02 -20.82
N THR A 74 23.34 13.80 -19.77
CA THR A 74 23.71 13.34 -18.42
C THR A 74 22.58 12.63 -17.66
N GLY A 75 21.51 12.23 -18.36
CA GLY A 75 20.27 11.75 -17.75
C GLY A 75 19.72 12.74 -16.72
N VAL A 76 19.67 12.32 -15.46
CA VAL A 76 19.20 13.11 -14.30
C VAL A 76 20.27 14.05 -13.70
N GLY A 77 21.52 13.97 -14.15
CA GLY A 77 22.61 14.80 -13.62
C GLY A 77 22.60 16.24 -14.15
N ASP A 78 22.70 17.23 -13.25
CA ASP A 78 22.49 18.66 -13.60
C ASP A 78 23.74 19.42 -14.11
N TYR A 79 24.96 18.92 -13.86
CA TYR A 79 26.18 19.73 -14.10
C TYR A 79 27.26 18.98 -14.88
N TYR A 80 27.86 17.92 -14.32
CA TYR A 80 28.90 17.11 -14.99
C TYR A 80 28.99 15.66 -14.45
N GLU A 81 28.17 15.32 -13.46
CA GLU A 81 28.11 13.96 -12.92
C GLU A 81 27.17 13.14 -13.80
N ILE A 82 27.74 12.11 -14.42
CA ILE A 82 26.95 11.08 -15.08
C ILE A 82 26.55 10.08 -14.00
N LEU A 83 25.26 10.02 -13.74
CA LEU A 83 24.63 9.04 -12.87
C LEU A 83 24.07 7.92 -13.73
N ILE A 84 24.44 6.69 -13.38
CA ILE A 84 23.99 5.48 -14.06
C ILE A 84 23.33 4.59 -13.01
N PHE A 85 22.04 4.35 -13.19
CA PHE A 85 21.26 3.41 -12.41
C PHE A 85 21.52 2.00 -12.92
N LEU A 86 21.86 1.11 -11.98
CA LEU A 86 21.97 -0.32 -12.18
C LEU A 86 20.85 -0.97 -11.36
N SER A 87 20.07 -1.83 -11.99
CA SER A 87 19.09 -2.67 -11.31
C SER A 87 19.11 -4.07 -11.89
N GLY A 88 18.78 -5.07 -11.10
CA GLY A 88 18.68 -6.43 -11.62
C GLY A 88 17.85 -7.34 -10.77
N ASN A 89 17.41 -8.44 -11.37
CA ASN A 89 16.69 -9.51 -10.70
C ASN A 89 17.31 -10.88 -10.97
N ILE A 90 17.30 -11.77 -9.98
CA ILE A 90 17.57 -13.20 -10.20
C ILE A 90 16.22 -13.86 -10.51
N CYS A 91 16.10 -14.51 -11.66
CA CYS A 91 14.83 -15.11 -12.10
C CYS A 91 14.69 -16.57 -11.66
N SER A 92 15.80 -17.27 -11.44
CA SER A 92 15.82 -18.59 -10.84
C SER A 92 17.15 -18.87 -10.15
N LEU A 93 17.10 -19.52 -8.98
CA LEU A 93 18.28 -20.04 -8.29
C LEU A 93 18.65 -21.44 -8.83
N PRO A 94 19.93 -21.84 -8.73
CA PRO A 94 20.31 -23.23 -8.92
C PRO A 94 19.66 -24.14 -7.87
N ASN A 95 19.30 -25.36 -8.28
CA ASN A 95 18.77 -26.41 -7.42
C ASN A 95 19.68 -26.66 -6.22
N GLY A 96 19.09 -26.69 -5.02
CA GLY A 96 19.78 -27.01 -3.77
C GLY A 96 20.39 -25.81 -3.05
N LEU A 97 20.30 -24.60 -3.63
CA LEU A 97 20.52 -23.35 -2.92
C LEU A 97 19.20 -22.89 -2.28
N SER A 98 19.26 -22.58 -0.99
CA SER A 98 18.22 -21.90 -0.23
C SER A 98 18.90 -20.82 0.63
N SER A 99 18.23 -19.70 0.91
CA SER A 99 18.80 -18.58 1.71
C SER A 99 18.93 -18.89 3.21
N THR A 100 18.90 -20.17 3.59
CA THR A 100 18.97 -20.58 4.99
C THR A 100 20.39 -20.72 5.54
N SER A 101 21.43 -20.44 4.75
CA SER A 101 22.81 -20.36 5.23
C SER A 101 23.10 -18.96 5.79
N ASP A 102 23.52 -18.89 7.06
CA ASP A 102 23.91 -17.68 7.79
C ASP A 102 25.09 -16.87 7.16
N ASP A 103 25.53 -17.22 5.95
CA ASP A 103 26.68 -16.67 5.21
C ASP A 103 26.25 -15.92 3.92
N GLU A 104 25.07 -15.27 3.95
CA GLU A 104 24.35 -14.69 2.79
C GLU A 104 25.13 -13.74 1.87
N ALA A 105 26.19 -13.07 2.35
CA ALA A 105 26.92 -12.09 1.55
C ALA A 105 27.88 -12.72 0.51
N ASP A 106 28.23 -14.01 0.68
CA ASP A 106 29.27 -14.67 -0.12
C ASP A 106 28.75 -15.73 -1.10
N GLU A 107 27.47 -16.10 -1.04
CA GLU A 107 26.85 -17.16 -1.88
C GLU A 107 25.85 -16.63 -2.92
N THR A 108 25.78 -15.30 -3.11
CA THR A 108 24.91 -14.65 -4.12
C THR A 108 25.70 -14.10 -5.31
N LEU A 109 25.01 -13.79 -6.42
CA LEU A 109 25.63 -13.12 -7.56
C LEU A 109 26.11 -11.72 -7.16
N LYS A 110 27.26 -11.32 -7.70
CA LYS A 110 27.82 -9.97 -7.53
C LYS A 110 27.99 -9.30 -8.89
N VAL A 111 27.63 -8.03 -8.98
CA VAL A 111 27.76 -7.22 -10.19
C VAL A 111 28.85 -6.18 -9.97
N TYR A 112 30.02 -6.44 -10.53
CA TYR A 112 31.16 -5.53 -10.52
C TYR A 112 31.06 -4.53 -11.66
N TYR A 113 31.62 -3.34 -11.47
CA TYR A 113 31.65 -2.32 -12.51
C TYR A 113 32.96 -1.56 -12.56
N THR A 114 33.31 -1.04 -13.74
CA THR A 114 34.46 -0.15 -13.94
C THR A 114 34.33 0.66 -15.22
N PHE A 115 34.92 1.86 -15.23
CA PHE A 115 35.06 2.67 -16.44
C PHE A 115 36.41 2.44 -17.15
N ASN A 116 37.28 1.60 -16.58
CA ASN A 116 38.60 1.31 -17.12
C ASN A 116 38.67 -0.12 -17.65
N GLN A 117 38.72 -0.27 -18.97
CA GLN A 117 38.81 -1.57 -19.64
C GLN A 117 40.02 -2.40 -19.15
N THR A 118 41.17 -1.76 -18.92
CA THR A 118 42.38 -2.48 -18.46
C THR A 118 42.24 -3.00 -17.03
N ALA A 119 41.32 -2.46 -16.23
CA ALA A 119 41.04 -2.99 -14.89
C ALA A 119 40.33 -4.35 -14.99
N VAL A 120 39.47 -4.54 -15.98
CA VAL A 120 38.78 -5.82 -16.28
C VAL A 120 39.80 -6.92 -16.57
N ASP A 121 40.84 -6.62 -17.36
CA ASP A 121 41.89 -7.57 -17.74
C ASP A 121 42.73 -8.07 -16.54
N ASN A 122 42.78 -7.30 -15.45
CA ASN A 122 43.50 -7.65 -14.23
C ASN A 122 42.66 -8.48 -13.23
N GLY A 123 41.43 -8.83 -13.61
CA GLY A 123 40.46 -9.55 -12.78
C GLY A 123 39.61 -8.62 -11.90
N ILE A 124 38.81 -9.22 -11.01
CA ILE A 124 37.80 -8.51 -10.22
C ILE A 124 38.34 -7.88 -8.92
N SER A 125 39.62 -8.10 -8.60
CA SER A 125 40.21 -7.65 -7.34
C SER A 125 40.32 -6.13 -7.28
N GLY A 126 39.63 -5.51 -6.33
CA GLY A 126 39.63 -4.06 -6.12
C GLY A 126 38.65 -3.28 -7.00
N LEU A 127 37.78 -3.97 -7.74
CA LEU A 127 36.63 -3.36 -8.41
C LEU A 127 35.49 -3.15 -7.41
N ASP A 128 34.74 -2.07 -7.59
CA ASP A 128 33.50 -1.85 -6.86
C ASP A 128 32.41 -2.79 -7.38
N TYR A 129 31.49 -3.18 -6.49
CA TYR A 129 30.40 -4.07 -6.83
C TYR A 129 29.15 -3.81 -6.01
N PHE A 130 28.04 -4.33 -6.53
CA PHE A 130 26.79 -4.50 -5.82
C PHE A 130 26.45 -5.98 -5.72
N SER A 131 25.78 -6.37 -4.64
CA SER A 131 25.33 -7.74 -4.41
C SER A 131 23.81 -7.83 -4.52
N PHE A 132 23.32 -8.95 -5.02
CA PHE A 132 21.89 -9.26 -4.96
C PHE A 132 21.48 -9.62 -3.53
N SER A 133 20.30 -9.15 -3.11
CA SER A 133 19.62 -9.51 -1.86
C SER A 133 18.18 -9.89 -2.19
N ASP A 134 17.74 -11.07 -1.76
CA ASP A 134 16.42 -11.63 -2.05
C ASP A 134 16.03 -11.55 -3.54
N GLY A 135 17.01 -11.77 -4.41
CA GLY A 135 16.81 -11.78 -5.86
C GLY A 135 16.67 -10.39 -6.48
N TYR A 136 16.97 -9.31 -5.75
CA TYR A 136 17.01 -7.94 -6.26
C TYR A 136 18.36 -7.26 -6.02
N LEU A 137 18.71 -6.38 -6.95
CA LEU A 137 19.91 -5.57 -6.95
C LEU A 137 19.50 -4.15 -7.35
N GLN A 138 20.01 -3.16 -6.64
CA GLN A 138 20.05 -1.77 -7.11
C GLN A 138 21.38 -1.11 -6.77
N GLY A 139 21.82 -0.19 -7.62
CA GLY A 139 23.05 0.56 -7.44
C GLY A 139 23.02 1.87 -8.22
N LEU A 140 23.70 2.88 -7.68
CA LEU A 140 23.95 4.15 -8.36
C LEU A 140 25.45 4.25 -8.63
N ILE A 141 25.81 4.23 -9.91
CA ILE A 141 27.19 4.37 -10.36
C ILE A 141 27.40 5.84 -10.72
N SER A 142 28.40 6.46 -10.12
CA SER A 142 28.83 7.81 -10.46
C SER A 142 30.18 7.76 -11.17
N ASN A 143 30.34 8.57 -12.22
CA ASN A 143 31.62 8.70 -12.91
C ASN A 143 32.64 9.41 -12.00
N PRO A 144 33.79 8.80 -11.65
CA PRO A 144 34.74 9.38 -10.71
C PRO A 144 35.63 10.51 -11.27
N THR A 145 35.60 10.81 -12.57
CA THR A 145 36.57 11.75 -13.18
C THR A 145 35.97 12.81 -14.12
N ALA A 146 36.70 13.92 -14.26
CA ALA A 146 36.36 15.05 -15.13
C ALA A 146 36.44 14.74 -16.64
N ASP A 147 37.05 13.60 -17.03
CA ASP A 147 37.06 13.12 -18.41
C ASP A 147 35.89 12.13 -18.62
N PRO A 148 35.08 12.31 -19.67
CA PRO A 148 33.92 11.46 -19.90
C PRO A 148 34.40 10.10 -20.46
N PHE A 149 34.32 9.05 -19.65
CA PHE A 149 34.43 7.70 -20.17
C PHE A 149 33.24 7.40 -21.07
N SER A 150 33.52 6.86 -22.26
CA SER A 150 32.47 6.52 -23.22
C SER A 150 31.72 5.25 -22.84
N ASN A 151 32.35 4.35 -22.08
CA ASN A 151 31.83 3.01 -21.82
C ASN A 151 31.95 2.67 -20.33
N LEU A 152 30.92 2.00 -19.82
CA LEU A 152 30.88 1.36 -18.51
C LEU A 152 30.95 -0.16 -18.74
N TYR A 153 31.90 -0.81 -18.07
CA TYR A 153 32.07 -2.25 -18.11
C TYR A 153 31.43 -2.88 -16.88
N ILE A 154 30.67 -3.94 -17.10
CA ILE A 154 29.90 -4.65 -16.08
C ILE A 154 30.31 -6.11 -16.10
N LEU A 155 30.55 -6.68 -14.93
CA LEU A 155 30.85 -8.10 -14.77
C LEU A 155 29.88 -8.72 -13.78
N VAL A 156 29.13 -9.73 -14.23
CA VAL A 156 28.29 -10.55 -13.36
C VAL A 156 29.11 -11.77 -12.97
N VAL A 157 29.36 -11.92 -11.68
CA VAL A 157 30.23 -12.97 -11.14
C VAL A 157 29.40 -13.88 -10.25
N SER A 158 29.46 -15.18 -10.52
CA SER A 158 28.88 -16.18 -9.63
C SER A 158 29.86 -16.57 -8.51
N PRO A 159 29.34 -16.92 -7.33
CA PRO A 159 30.15 -17.45 -6.25
C PRO A 159 30.75 -18.81 -6.62
N ILE A 160 31.78 -19.21 -5.87
CA ILE A 160 32.40 -20.53 -6.02
C ILE A 160 31.65 -21.49 -5.13
N ILE A 161 30.82 -22.33 -5.74
CA ILE A 161 30.04 -23.36 -5.06
C ILE A 161 30.39 -24.71 -5.67
N ASP A 162 30.95 -25.59 -4.84
CA ASP A 162 31.29 -26.96 -5.24
C ASP A 162 30.00 -27.78 -5.50
N ASP A 163 30.04 -28.67 -6.48
CA ASP A 163 28.93 -29.58 -6.84
C ASP A 163 27.61 -28.94 -7.32
N LEU A 164 27.63 -27.69 -7.79
CA LEU A 164 26.48 -27.03 -8.40
C LEU A 164 26.11 -27.64 -9.76
N GLN A 165 24.91 -28.23 -9.88
CA GLN A 165 24.45 -28.90 -11.11
C GLN A 165 23.56 -28.04 -12.01
N SER A 166 23.24 -26.82 -11.61
CA SER A 166 22.34 -25.93 -12.35
C SER A 166 22.84 -24.49 -12.28
N ASN A 167 22.20 -23.62 -13.05
CA ASN A 167 22.66 -22.25 -13.25
C ASN A 167 21.70 -21.26 -12.60
N TRP A 168 22.22 -20.10 -12.22
CA TRP A 168 21.39 -18.94 -12.00
C TRP A 168 20.84 -18.47 -13.35
N THR A 169 19.64 -17.90 -13.33
CA THR A 169 19.17 -17.02 -14.41
C THR A 169 18.91 -15.64 -13.83
N TYR A 170 19.27 -14.60 -14.57
CA TYR A 170 19.15 -13.23 -14.09
C TYR A 170 18.83 -12.27 -15.22
N GLU A 171 18.30 -11.11 -14.85
CA GLU A 171 18.09 -9.95 -15.69
C GLU A 171 18.80 -8.74 -15.08
N ILE A 172 19.54 -7.98 -15.90
CA ILE A 172 20.17 -6.73 -15.47
C ILE A 172 19.76 -5.63 -16.43
N GLY A 173 19.26 -4.53 -15.87
CA GLY A 173 18.94 -3.29 -16.58
C GLY A 173 19.85 -2.15 -16.14
N ILE A 174 20.28 -1.35 -17.11
CA ILE A 174 21.08 -0.14 -16.89
C ILE A 174 20.39 1.04 -17.56
N SER A 175 20.38 2.19 -16.89
CA SER A 175 19.84 3.42 -17.45
C SER A 175 20.47 4.66 -16.80
N GLN A 176 20.55 5.76 -17.56
CA GLN A 176 20.95 7.07 -17.04
C GLN A 176 19.76 7.88 -16.47
N ASN A 177 18.54 7.39 -16.61
CA ASN A 177 17.32 8.13 -16.29
C ASN A 177 16.59 7.61 -15.05
N ASP A 178 16.45 6.29 -14.89
CA ASP A 178 15.71 5.68 -13.78
C ASP A 178 16.11 4.20 -13.61
N LEU A 179 15.59 3.49 -12.61
CA LEU A 179 15.79 2.05 -12.41
C LEU A 179 14.84 1.23 -13.30
N VAL A 180 15.39 0.28 -14.05
CA VAL A 180 14.60 -0.65 -14.90
C VAL A 180 13.75 -1.58 -14.04
N PHE A 181 14.29 -2.02 -12.89
CA PHE A 181 13.58 -2.83 -11.91
C PHE A 181 13.57 -2.13 -10.55
N GLN A 182 12.41 -2.16 -9.88
CA GLN A 182 12.21 -1.52 -8.59
C GLN A 182 11.63 -2.51 -7.59
N TRP A 183 12.08 -2.40 -6.34
CA TRP A 183 11.45 -3.07 -5.21
C TRP A 183 10.95 -2.01 -4.22
N ASP A 184 9.73 -2.22 -3.75
CA ASP A 184 9.07 -1.34 -2.81
C ASP A 184 8.68 -2.13 -1.56
N ASP A 185 9.12 -1.66 -0.39
CA ASP A 185 8.92 -2.30 0.90
C ASP A 185 7.54 -2.01 1.52
N ARG A 186 6.66 -1.30 0.81
CA ARG A 186 5.31 -1.00 1.28
C ARG A 186 4.35 -2.15 0.95
N SER A 187 3.47 -2.46 1.91
CA SER A 187 2.26 -3.27 1.68
C SER A 187 1.24 -2.49 0.83
N TRP A 188 1.51 -2.40 -0.47
CA TRP A 188 0.70 -1.60 -1.41
C TRP A 188 -0.59 -2.29 -1.83
N ALA A 189 -0.74 -3.59 -1.62
CA ALA A 189 -2.01 -4.31 -1.72
C ALA A 189 -2.37 -4.95 -0.38
N ASN A 190 -3.67 -5.02 -0.09
CA ASN A 190 -4.17 -5.57 1.16
C ASN A 190 -5.44 -6.40 0.92
N LEU A 191 -5.60 -7.49 1.69
CA LEU A 191 -6.85 -8.24 1.73
C LEU A 191 -7.92 -7.40 2.42
N VAL A 192 -9.09 -7.29 1.79
CA VAL A 192 -10.29 -6.69 2.38
C VAL A 192 -11.07 -7.75 3.16
N ASP A 193 -11.43 -8.84 2.49
CA ASP A 193 -12.01 -10.03 3.09
C ASP A 193 -11.94 -11.23 2.13
N ALA A 194 -12.10 -12.43 2.67
CA ALA A 194 -12.19 -13.68 1.91
C ALA A 194 -13.32 -14.55 2.45
N ASP A 195 -13.91 -15.39 1.60
CA ASP A 195 -14.78 -16.49 2.02
C ASP A 195 -14.07 -17.84 1.80
N ASP A 196 -14.81 -18.93 1.62
CA ASP A 196 -14.26 -20.27 1.38
C ASP A 196 -13.63 -20.43 -0.01
N ASN A 197 -14.00 -19.60 -1.01
CA ASN A 197 -13.55 -19.80 -2.39
C ASN A 197 -13.28 -18.53 -3.20
N SER A 198 -13.39 -17.36 -2.57
CA SER A 198 -13.16 -16.06 -3.17
C SER A 198 -12.48 -15.09 -2.20
N ALA A 199 -11.85 -14.06 -2.75
CA ALA A 199 -11.20 -13.00 -1.98
C ALA A 199 -11.27 -11.66 -2.70
N LEU A 200 -11.28 -10.58 -1.92
CA LEU A 200 -11.26 -9.21 -2.41
C LEU A 200 -9.99 -8.50 -1.94
N PHE A 201 -9.22 -7.94 -2.86
CA PHE A 201 -8.03 -7.16 -2.58
C PHE A 201 -8.18 -5.73 -3.08
N ILE A 202 -7.50 -4.80 -2.41
CA ILE A 202 -7.39 -3.41 -2.86
C ILE A 202 -5.94 -2.92 -2.80
N THR A 203 -5.60 -1.96 -3.64
CA THR A 203 -4.30 -1.27 -3.63
C THR A 203 -4.30 -0.05 -2.71
N GLY A 204 -3.14 0.57 -2.51
CA GLY A 204 -3.01 1.93 -1.99
C GLY A 204 -3.71 2.98 -2.89
N ASN A 205 -3.81 4.20 -2.38
CA ASN A 205 -4.44 5.32 -3.09
C ASN A 205 -3.65 5.67 -4.36
N LEU A 206 -4.33 5.59 -5.50
CA LEU A 206 -3.82 5.96 -6.81
C LEU A 206 -3.76 7.49 -6.94
N THR A 207 -2.64 7.99 -7.43
CA THR A 207 -2.51 9.39 -7.84
C THR A 207 -3.24 9.60 -9.16
N VAL A 208 -4.28 10.43 -9.12
CA VAL A 208 -5.10 10.77 -10.29
C VAL A 208 -4.59 12.08 -10.87
N ASP A 209 -4.25 12.09 -12.16
CA ASP A 209 -3.97 13.32 -12.89
C ASP A 209 -5.25 14.15 -13.01
N ALA A 210 -5.12 15.47 -12.94
CA ALA A 210 -6.23 16.43 -12.88
C ALA A 210 -7.21 16.40 -14.07
N ASN A 211 -6.96 15.57 -15.09
CA ASN A 211 -7.71 15.52 -16.34
C ASN A 211 -8.79 14.43 -16.38
N GLY A 212 -8.91 13.56 -15.35
CA GLY A 212 -10.03 12.64 -15.22
C GLY A 212 -10.22 11.67 -16.41
N GLU A 213 -9.12 11.37 -17.11
CA GLU A 213 -9.13 10.37 -18.19
C GLU A 213 -9.46 8.99 -17.60
N SER A 214 -10.20 8.20 -18.37
CA SER A 214 -10.62 6.85 -18.01
C SER A 214 -9.41 5.97 -17.74
N TYR A 215 -9.03 5.83 -16.47
CA TYR A 215 -7.99 4.89 -16.08
C TYR A 215 -8.45 3.47 -16.45
N ASN A 216 -7.63 2.80 -17.26
CA ASN A 216 -7.74 1.36 -17.40
C ASN A 216 -7.47 0.75 -16.02
N SER A 217 -8.25 -0.25 -15.59
CA SER A 217 -8.01 -0.95 -14.31
C SER A 217 -6.77 -1.86 -14.35
N ASP A 218 -5.98 -1.80 -15.43
CA ASP A 218 -4.72 -2.51 -15.64
C ASP A 218 -3.51 -1.68 -15.15
N ILE A 219 -3.55 -1.17 -13.91
CA ILE A 219 -2.43 -0.38 -13.35
C ILE A 219 -1.41 -1.30 -12.68
N TYR A 220 -1.91 -2.22 -11.85
CA TYR A 220 -1.13 -3.24 -11.17
C TYR A 220 -1.63 -4.63 -11.54
N ASP A 221 -0.72 -5.61 -11.46
CA ASP A 221 -1.00 -7.03 -11.60
C ASP A 221 -0.82 -7.73 -10.25
N LEU A 222 -1.87 -8.43 -9.82
CA LEU A 222 -1.87 -9.34 -8.69
C LEU A 222 -1.53 -10.77 -9.14
N TYR A 223 -0.65 -11.42 -8.38
CA TYR A 223 -0.25 -12.83 -8.52
C TYR A 223 -0.55 -13.58 -7.22
N ILE A 224 -1.22 -14.73 -7.32
CA ILE A 224 -1.54 -15.58 -6.18
C ILE A 224 -0.88 -16.94 -6.38
N PHE A 225 -0.12 -17.36 -5.38
CA PHE A 225 0.61 -18.62 -5.33
C PHE A 225 0.08 -19.51 -4.21
N ASP A 226 0.22 -20.82 -4.37
CA ASP A 226 -0.03 -21.74 -3.27
C ASP A 226 0.99 -21.48 -2.16
N TYR A 227 0.59 -21.65 -0.90
CA TYR A 227 1.54 -21.56 0.20
C TYR A 227 2.60 -22.67 0.17
N GLU A 228 2.32 -23.80 -0.50
CA GLU A 228 3.32 -24.84 -0.76
C GLU A 228 4.51 -24.33 -1.61
N ASP A 229 4.32 -23.28 -2.41
CA ASP A 229 5.38 -22.68 -3.24
C ASP A 229 6.24 -21.65 -2.47
N LYS A 230 6.09 -21.52 -1.14
CA LYS A 230 6.89 -20.55 -0.34
C LYS A 230 8.40 -20.70 -0.56
N ASP A 231 8.87 -21.94 -0.62
CA ASP A 231 10.30 -22.26 -0.79
C ASP A 231 10.82 -21.89 -2.20
N TYR A 232 9.96 -21.76 -3.21
CA TYR A 232 10.36 -21.27 -4.54
C TYR A 232 10.87 -19.83 -4.48
N PHE A 233 10.31 -19.03 -3.56
CA PHE A 233 10.68 -17.62 -3.39
C PHE A 233 11.81 -17.39 -2.38
N ASP A 234 12.32 -18.43 -1.72
CA ASP A 234 13.41 -18.30 -0.76
C ASP A 234 14.64 -17.67 -1.46
N GLY A 235 15.04 -16.49 -1.02
CA GLY A 235 16.11 -15.70 -1.65
C GLY A 235 15.73 -15.01 -2.97
N LEU A 236 14.43 -14.99 -3.33
CA LEU A 236 13.86 -14.38 -4.54
C LEU A 236 12.65 -13.47 -4.25
N ASN A 237 12.33 -13.18 -2.99
CA ASN A 237 11.15 -12.38 -2.59
C ASN A 237 11.06 -10.99 -3.23
N LYS A 238 12.19 -10.39 -3.64
CA LYS A 238 12.25 -9.07 -4.27
C LYS A 238 12.42 -9.16 -5.79
N SER A 239 12.36 -10.36 -6.35
CA SER A 239 12.60 -10.58 -7.78
C SER A 239 11.33 -10.41 -8.62
N TRP A 240 11.30 -9.35 -9.43
CA TRP A 240 10.20 -9.10 -10.35
C TRP A 240 10.03 -10.24 -11.37
N CYS A 241 11.12 -10.71 -11.99
CA CYS A 241 11.04 -11.79 -12.98
C CYS A 241 10.73 -13.15 -12.35
N ALA A 242 11.17 -13.44 -11.11
CA ALA A 242 10.82 -14.69 -10.44
C ALA A 242 9.32 -14.75 -10.11
N VAL A 243 8.73 -13.64 -9.64
CA VAL A 243 7.28 -13.56 -9.41
C VAL A 243 6.51 -13.74 -10.71
N ARG A 244 6.88 -13.03 -11.78
CA ARG A 244 6.17 -13.11 -13.06
C ARG A 244 6.23 -14.48 -13.73
N ASN A 245 7.37 -15.16 -13.62
CA ASN A 245 7.60 -16.47 -14.23
C ASN A 245 7.33 -17.65 -13.28
N GLY A 246 6.97 -17.36 -12.03
CA GLY A 246 6.69 -18.36 -11.01
C GLY A 246 5.41 -19.16 -11.29
N PRO A 247 5.16 -20.22 -10.51
CA PRO A 247 4.02 -21.11 -10.68
C PRO A 247 2.72 -20.49 -10.12
N ALA A 248 2.34 -19.29 -10.59
CA ALA A 248 1.15 -18.61 -10.11
C ALA A 248 -0.12 -19.44 -10.37
N LEU A 249 -0.90 -19.67 -9.32
CA LEU A 249 -2.21 -20.32 -9.43
C LEU A 249 -3.19 -19.44 -10.18
N LEU A 250 -3.21 -18.14 -9.83
CA LEU A 250 -4.07 -17.14 -10.42
C LEU A 250 -3.28 -15.87 -10.70
N THR A 251 -3.58 -15.24 -11.82
CA THR A 251 -3.04 -13.93 -12.20
C THR A 251 -4.19 -12.95 -12.43
N SER A 252 -3.88 -11.67 -12.62
CA SER A 252 -4.89 -10.65 -12.92
C SER A 252 -5.75 -10.92 -14.14
N GLN A 253 -5.34 -11.80 -15.05
CA GLN A 253 -6.16 -12.25 -16.18
C GLN A 253 -7.34 -13.14 -15.76
N ASN A 254 -7.25 -13.78 -14.59
CA ASN A 254 -8.26 -14.66 -14.02
C ASN A 254 -9.19 -13.93 -13.03
N MET A 255 -9.06 -12.62 -12.88
CA MET A 255 -9.67 -11.83 -11.82
C MET A 255 -10.56 -10.73 -12.39
N THR A 256 -11.60 -10.35 -11.64
CA THR A 256 -12.38 -9.15 -11.98
C THR A 256 -11.69 -7.93 -11.38
N ARG A 257 -11.33 -6.96 -12.23
CA ARG A 257 -10.62 -5.73 -11.85
C ARG A 257 -11.53 -4.51 -11.98
N SER A 258 -11.58 -3.68 -10.95
CA SER A 258 -12.33 -2.42 -10.96
C SER A 258 -11.57 -1.31 -10.23
N LEU A 259 -12.00 -0.07 -10.43
CA LEU A 259 -11.52 1.07 -9.65
C LEU A 259 -12.62 1.49 -8.68
N GLN A 260 -12.28 1.69 -7.42
CA GLN A 260 -13.23 2.06 -6.37
C GLN A 260 -12.73 3.25 -5.57
N HIS A 261 -13.66 4.14 -5.21
CA HIS A 261 -13.38 5.22 -4.27
C HIS A 261 -13.61 4.72 -2.84
N ARG A 262 -12.53 4.58 -2.08
CA ARG A 262 -12.55 4.12 -0.68
C ARG A 262 -11.55 4.95 0.12
N ASN A 263 -11.84 5.18 1.39
CA ASN A 263 -10.97 5.92 2.32
C ASN A 263 -10.44 7.28 1.78
N GLY A 264 -11.31 8.03 1.08
CA GLY A 264 -10.96 9.33 0.51
C GLY A 264 -10.02 9.31 -0.71
N GLY A 265 -9.71 8.12 -1.27
CA GLY A 265 -8.87 7.97 -2.45
C GLY A 265 -9.46 7.03 -3.50
N LEU A 266 -8.88 7.04 -4.71
CA LEU A 266 -9.18 6.06 -5.76
C LEU A 266 -8.23 4.87 -5.58
N GLN A 267 -8.74 3.65 -5.56
CA GLN A 267 -7.95 2.43 -5.38
C GLN A 267 -8.31 1.41 -6.47
N GLN A 268 -7.36 0.54 -6.85
CA GLN A 268 -7.65 -0.60 -7.71
C GLN A 268 -8.13 -1.78 -6.85
N GLN A 269 -9.18 -2.45 -7.30
CA GLN A 269 -9.82 -3.58 -6.63
C GLN A 269 -9.67 -4.84 -7.49
N PHE A 270 -9.35 -5.97 -6.85
CA PHE A 270 -9.26 -7.30 -7.46
C PHE A 270 -10.22 -8.24 -6.75
N TYR A 271 -11.21 -8.76 -7.47
CA TYR A 271 -12.06 -9.85 -7.01
C TYR A 271 -11.60 -11.17 -7.64
N VAL A 272 -11.30 -12.13 -6.78
CA VAL A 272 -10.68 -13.41 -7.11
C VAL A 272 -11.64 -14.53 -6.77
N GLU A 273 -11.83 -15.47 -7.68
CA GLU A 273 -12.67 -16.65 -7.50
C GLU A 273 -11.89 -17.93 -7.78
N GLY A 274 -12.44 -19.07 -7.35
CA GLY A 274 -11.87 -20.38 -7.62
C GLY A 274 -10.74 -20.77 -6.67
N LEU A 275 -10.70 -20.15 -5.49
CA LEU A 275 -9.79 -20.55 -4.41
C LEU A 275 -10.31 -21.82 -3.72
N ASN A 276 -9.40 -22.57 -3.11
CA ASN A 276 -9.73 -23.71 -2.27
C ASN A 276 -10.04 -23.24 -0.85
N LYS A 277 -10.96 -23.92 -0.19
CA LYS A 277 -11.32 -23.66 1.20
C LYS A 277 -10.21 -24.06 2.17
N SER A 278 -10.15 -23.42 3.34
CA SER A 278 -9.16 -23.65 4.39
C SER A 278 -7.72 -23.73 3.85
N THR A 279 -7.41 -22.88 2.87
CA THR A 279 -6.13 -22.90 2.17
C THR A 279 -5.46 -21.54 2.32
N LYS A 280 -4.17 -21.60 2.64
CA LYS A 280 -3.31 -20.43 2.77
C LYS A 280 -2.65 -20.14 1.42
N TYR A 281 -2.47 -18.86 1.11
CA TYR A 281 -1.93 -18.37 -0.15
C TYR A 281 -0.90 -17.27 0.09
N ILE A 282 -0.03 -17.07 -0.90
CA ILE A 282 0.95 -15.97 -0.96
C ILE A 282 0.54 -15.04 -2.08
N VAL A 283 0.56 -13.73 -1.82
CA VAL A 283 0.13 -12.70 -2.77
C VAL A 283 1.25 -11.73 -3.05
N TYR A 284 1.53 -11.53 -4.33
CA TYR A 284 2.43 -10.50 -4.82
C TYR A 284 1.65 -9.48 -5.66
N LEU A 285 2.02 -8.21 -5.51
CA LEU A 285 1.59 -7.15 -6.40
C LEU A 285 2.79 -6.70 -7.22
N ALA A 286 2.61 -6.59 -8.53
CA ALA A 286 3.60 -6.10 -9.47
C ALA A 286 3.03 -4.94 -10.31
N GLN A 287 3.92 -4.14 -10.86
CA GLN A 287 3.60 -3.13 -11.86
C GLN A 287 4.57 -3.24 -13.03
N ASP A 288 4.04 -3.35 -14.24
CA ASP A 288 4.86 -3.24 -15.46
C ASP A 288 5.02 -1.76 -15.83
N PHE A 289 6.23 -1.35 -16.23
CA PHE A 289 6.45 0.02 -16.68
C PHE A 289 5.89 0.24 -18.09
N SER A 290 5.04 1.26 -18.23
CA SER A 290 4.32 1.54 -19.47
C SER A 290 5.28 1.83 -20.64
N GLY A 291 5.00 1.21 -21.79
CA GLY A 291 5.74 1.41 -23.03
C GLY A 291 6.89 0.43 -23.26
N THR A 292 7.16 -0.48 -22.32
CA THR A 292 8.26 -1.47 -22.46
C THR A 292 7.77 -2.89 -22.19
N SER A 293 8.37 -3.87 -22.88
CA SER A 293 8.08 -5.30 -22.65
C SER A 293 8.82 -5.87 -21.45
N SER A 294 9.62 -5.06 -20.77
CA SER A 294 10.58 -5.47 -19.75
C SER A 294 10.78 -4.32 -18.75
N GLY A 295 11.02 -4.66 -17.48
CA GLY A 295 11.13 -3.70 -16.39
C GLY A 295 9.81 -3.43 -15.67
N GLY A 296 9.90 -3.22 -14.36
CA GLY A 296 8.74 -3.03 -13.51
C GLY A 296 9.10 -2.95 -12.03
N ALA A 297 8.05 -2.81 -11.21
CA ALA A 297 8.16 -2.75 -9.76
C ALA A 297 7.50 -3.98 -9.12
N ILE A 298 8.06 -4.46 -8.01
CA ILE A 298 7.46 -5.46 -7.14
C ILE A 298 7.32 -4.91 -5.73
N PHE A 299 6.17 -5.17 -5.12
CA PHE A 299 5.85 -4.72 -3.76
C PHE A 299 6.03 -5.86 -2.74
N GLU A 300 6.08 -5.50 -1.46
CA GLU A 300 6.11 -6.49 -0.38
C GLU A 300 4.93 -7.46 -0.47
N GLN A 301 5.24 -8.75 -0.37
CA GLN A 301 4.25 -9.82 -0.40
C GLN A 301 3.49 -9.93 0.92
N PHE A 302 2.29 -10.48 0.87
CA PHE A 302 1.54 -10.82 2.07
C PHE A 302 0.81 -12.15 1.91
N GLU A 303 0.45 -12.73 3.04
CA GLU A 303 -0.20 -14.04 3.11
C GLU A 303 -1.67 -13.86 3.50
N PHE A 304 -2.55 -14.70 2.99
CA PHE A 304 -3.94 -14.78 3.44
C PHE A 304 -4.47 -16.21 3.42
N GLU A 305 -5.64 -16.43 4.03
CA GLU A 305 -6.25 -17.75 4.12
C GLU A 305 -7.77 -17.65 3.91
N THR A 306 -8.32 -18.59 3.14
CA THR A 306 -9.78 -18.76 2.94
C THR A 306 -10.45 -19.40 4.14
N MET A 307 -11.78 -19.24 4.24
CA MET A 307 -12.58 -19.85 5.30
C MET A 307 -12.68 -21.38 5.15
N ASP A 308 -12.90 -22.08 6.26
CA ASP A 308 -12.98 -23.56 6.32
C ASP A 308 -14.37 -24.14 5.97
N GLU A 309 -15.42 -23.33 6.09
CA GLU A 309 -16.80 -23.67 5.77
C GLU A 309 -17.45 -22.63 4.83
N ASP A 310 -18.52 -23.05 4.15
CA ASP A 310 -19.26 -22.25 3.16
C ASP A 310 -20.45 -21.48 3.76
N SER A 311 -20.46 -21.28 5.09
CA SER A 311 -21.53 -20.59 5.82
C SER A 311 -21.51 -19.07 5.61
N CYS A 312 -20.39 -18.53 5.10
CA CYS A 312 -20.19 -17.12 4.79
C CYS A 312 -19.87 -16.93 3.29
N LYS A 313 -20.41 -15.88 2.66
CA LYS A 313 -20.06 -15.50 1.27
C LYS A 313 -19.74 -14.02 1.14
N LEU A 314 -18.70 -13.72 0.39
CA LEU A 314 -18.21 -12.37 0.15
C LEU A 314 -19.20 -11.57 -0.71
N ILE A 315 -19.63 -10.41 -0.19
CA ILE A 315 -20.40 -9.42 -0.94
C ILE A 315 -19.64 -8.10 -0.99
N TYR A 316 -19.75 -7.37 -2.10
CA TYR A 316 -19.05 -6.10 -2.33
C TYR A 316 -19.76 -5.28 -3.41
N ASP A 317 -19.34 -4.02 -3.60
CA ASP A 317 -19.91 -3.07 -4.58
C ASP A 317 -21.44 -2.87 -4.44
N LEU A 318 -21.92 -2.80 -3.19
CA LEU A 318 -23.33 -2.53 -2.88
C LEU A 318 -23.72 -1.10 -3.22
N SER A 319 -24.97 -0.90 -3.63
CA SER A 319 -25.46 0.38 -4.13
C SER A 319 -25.82 1.37 -3.02
N PHE A 320 -26.43 0.89 -1.94
CA PHE A 320 -26.74 1.70 -0.77
C PHE A 320 -25.59 1.57 0.23
N CYS A 321 -25.29 0.40 0.76
CA CYS A 321 -24.19 0.16 1.70
C CYS A 321 -22.82 0.04 0.99
N ASP A 322 -22.43 1.08 0.27
CA ASP A 322 -21.16 1.21 -0.49
C ASP A 322 -19.87 0.96 0.33
N GLY A 323 -19.90 1.14 1.66
CA GLY A 323 -18.80 0.77 2.55
C GLY A 323 -18.70 -0.72 2.90
N VAL A 324 -19.64 -1.57 2.45
CA VAL A 324 -19.67 -3.01 2.77
C VAL A 324 -18.96 -3.81 1.69
N SER A 325 -17.98 -4.58 2.13
CA SER A 325 -17.16 -5.43 1.26
C SER A 325 -16.56 -6.60 2.04
N TYR A 326 -17.41 -7.37 2.68
CA TYR A 326 -17.01 -8.46 3.57
C TYR A 326 -17.97 -9.63 3.43
N SER A 327 -17.55 -10.78 3.94
CA SER A 327 -18.32 -12.02 3.94
C SER A 327 -19.54 -11.89 4.86
N VAL A 328 -20.69 -12.36 4.39
CA VAL A 328 -21.99 -12.32 5.11
C VAL A 328 -22.58 -13.73 5.19
N PRO A 329 -23.50 -14.00 6.13
CA PRO A 329 -24.14 -15.31 6.21
C PRO A 329 -24.91 -15.62 4.93
N VAL A 330 -24.71 -16.83 4.41
CA VAL A 330 -25.44 -17.33 3.24
C VAL A 330 -26.90 -17.59 3.55
N SER A 331 -27.72 -17.75 2.51
CA SER A 331 -29.16 -17.97 2.66
C SER A 331 -29.59 -19.39 2.26
N THR A 332 -30.35 -20.08 3.12
CA THR A 332 -31.02 -21.35 2.75
C THR A 332 -32.25 -21.16 1.89
N GLY A 333 -32.87 -19.98 1.94
CA GLY A 333 -34.11 -19.68 1.21
C GLY A 333 -34.01 -19.85 -0.31
N PHE A 334 -32.79 -20.00 -0.83
CA PHE A 334 -32.49 -20.03 -2.25
C PHE A 334 -31.52 -21.14 -2.67
N LEU A 335 -31.15 -22.04 -1.74
CA LEU A 335 -30.58 -23.34 -2.08
C LEU A 335 -31.77 -24.23 -2.49
N ASP A 336 -31.91 -24.56 -3.77
CA ASP A 336 -32.93 -25.53 -4.20
C ASP A 336 -32.62 -26.88 -3.53
N PRO A 337 -33.47 -27.36 -2.60
CA PRO A 337 -33.23 -28.63 -1.91
C PRO A 337 -33.33 -29.84 -2.86
N SER A 338 -33.78 -29.64 -4.10
CA SER A 338 -33.90 -30.66 -5.15
C SER A 338 -32.83 -30.55 -6.25
N ASN A 339 -31.97 -29.53 -6.18
CA ASN A 339 -30.91 -29.32 -7.14
C ASN A 339 -29.61 -28.91 -6.40
N GLU A 340 -28.71 -29.89 -6.23
CA GLU A 340 -27.37 -29.70 -5.65
C GLU A 340 -26.52 -28.63 -6.36
N THR A 341 -26.97 -28.14 -7.53
CA THR A 341 -26.33 -27.05 -8.30
C THR A 341 -27.09 -25.74 -8.27
N ALA A 342 -27.94 -25.48 -7.26
CA ALA A 342 -28.47 -24.14 -7.01
C ALA A 342 -27.32 -23.20 -6.59
N TYR A 343 -26.65 -22.65 -7.60
CA TYR A 343 -25.66 -21.60 -7.42
C TYR A 343 -26.31 -20.43 -6.71
N LEU A 344 -25.79 -20.10 -5.52
CA LEU A 344 -26.09 -18.85 -4.85
C LEU A 344 -25.69 -17.71 -5.78
N ASN A 345 -26.66 -16.92 -6.22
CA ASN A 345 -26.39 -15.72 -7.00
C ASN A 345 -25.93 -14.60 -6.04
N MET A 346 -24.64 -14.25 -6.12
CA MET A 346 -24.03 -13.25 -5.24
C MET A 346 -24.64 -11.85 -5.44
N ASP A 347 -25.02 -11.47 -6.66
CA ASP A 347 -25.71 -10.19 -6.92
C ASP A 347 -27.05 -10.12 -6.19
N TYR A 348 -27.76 -11.26 -6.13
CA TYR A 348 -29.03 -11.35 -5.43
C TYR A 348 -28.84 -11.31 -3.90
N LEU A 349 -27.86 -12.04 -3.35
CA LEU A 349 -27.54 -12.00 -1.92
C LEU A 349 -27.17 -10.58 -1.48
N SER A 350 -26.30 -9.92 -2.26
CA SER A 350 -25.91 -8.52 -2.06
C SER A 350 -27.13 -7.61 -2.08
N SER A 351 -27.97 -7.74 -3.11
CA SER A 351 -29.21 -6.96 -3.25
C SER A 351 -30.20 -7.19 -2.09
N LEU A 352 -30.25 -8.39 -1.52
CA LEU A 352 -31.18 -8.71 -0.44
C LEU A 352 -30.82 -7.96 0.85
N TYR A 353 -29.53 -7.99 1.23
CA TYR A 353 -29.00 -7.22 2.35
C TYR A 353 -29.10 -5.71 2.08
N ASP A 354 -28.71 -5.26 0.89
CA ASP A 354 -28.64 -3.84 0.54
C ASP A 354 -30.04 -3.19 0.52
N ASN A 355 -31.01 -3.81 -0.17
CA ASN A 355 -32.38 -3.28 -0.27
C ASN A 355 -33.10 -3.27 1.08
N TYR A 356 -32.89 -4.29 1.92
CA TYR A 356 -33.48 -4.31 3.25
C TYR A 356 -32.95 -3.14 4.10
N THR A 357 -31.64 -2.91 4.06
CA THR A 357 -30.99 -1.83 4.79
C THR A 357 -31.43 -0.45 4.28
N ALA A 358 -31.49 -0.26 2.96
CA ALA A 358 -31.99 0.96 2.34
C ALA A 358 -33.43 1.29 2.76
N LYS A 359 -34.29 0.27 2.88
CA LYS A 359 -35.67 0.44 3.35
C LYS A 359 -35.75 0.89 4.81
N LEU A 360 -34.86 0.38 5.68
CA LEU A 360 -34.79 0.82 7.08
C LEU A 360 -34.36 2.29 7.19
N TYR A 361 -33.53 2.75 6.26
CA TYR A 361 -33.03 4.14 6.24
C TYR A 361 -34.11 5.18 5.91
N GLU A 362 -35.17 4.82 5.17
CA GLU A 362 -36.19 5.77 4.69
C GLU A 362 -36.82 6.63 5.79
N SER A 363 -37.03 6.06 6.98
CA SER A 363 -37.66 6.77 8.10
C SER A 363 -36.74 7.85 8.66
N PHE A 364 -35.47 7.53 8.81
CA PHE A 364 -34.44 8.49 9.21
C PHE A 364 -34.25 9.58 8.15
N ALA A 365 -34.21 9.21 6.86
CA ALA A 365 -34.07 10.15 5.75
C ALA A 365 -35.18 11.21 5.74
N LYS A 366 -36.41 10.85 6.13
CA LYS A 366 -37.53 11.79 6.30
C LYS A 366 -37.39 12.64 7.57
N ALA A 367 -36.92 12.06 8.67
CA ALA A 367 -36.80 12.76 9.94
C ALA A 367 -35.69 13.83 9.91
N ILE A 368 -34.54 13.54 9.29
CA ILE A 368 -33.42 14.50 9.18
C ILE A 368 -33.78 15.72 8.32
N GLN A 369 -34.73 15.60 7.39
CA GLN A 369 -35.21 16.73 6.58
C GLN A 369 -35.98 17.79 7.39
N ILE A 370 -36.42 17.47 8.61
CA ILE A 370 -37.11 18.42 9.50
C ILE A 370 -36.09 19.30 10.25
N ILE A 371 -34.85 18.86 10.35
CA ILE A 371 -33.77 19.60 11.00
C ILE A 371 -33.30 20.73 10.08
N ALA A 372 -33.07 21.91 10.66
CA ALA A 372 -32.52 23.06 9.95
C ALA A 372 -31.03 22.86 9.65
N CYS A 373 -30.75 22.10 8.59
CA CYS A 373 -29.39 21.75 8.14
C CYS A 373 -28.71 22.89 7.35
N ASP A 374 -29.48 23.57 6.51
CA ASP A 374 -29.01 24.56 5.52
C ASP A 374 -29.47 25.99 5.88
N ASP A 375 -29.54 26.28 7.18
CA ASP A 375 -29.91 27.60 7.68
C ASP A 375 -28.65 28.45 7.99
N ILE A 376 -28.85 29.70 8.42
CA ILE A 376 -27.76 30.57 8.89
C ILE A 376 -26.95 29.89 10.00
N LEU A 377 -25.68 30.27 10.14
CA LEU A 377 -24.73 29.62 11.07
C LEU A 377 -25.26 29.48 12.51
N ASP A 378 -26.05 30.44 12.98
CA ASP A 378 -26.61 30.44 14.33
C ASP A 378 -27.86 29.56 14.51
N ALA A 379 -28.48 29.13 13.40
CA ALA A 379 -29.69 28.28 13.38
C ALA A 379 -29.40 26.81 13.07
N ARG A 380 -28.16 26.50 12.64
CA ARG A 380 -27.69 25.12 12.45
C ARG A 380 -27.50 24.42 13.79
N TYR A 381 -27.77 23.12 13.82
CA TYR A 381 -27.58 22.31 15.03
C TYR A 381 -26.09 22.14 15.42
N SER A 382 -25.17 22.35 14.47
CA SER A 382 -23.73 22.29 14.70
C SER A 382 -22.96 23.24 13.77
N PRO A 383 -21.90 23.91 14.28
CA PRO A 383 -21.01 24.73 13.47
C PRO A 383 -19.94 23.93 12.70
N ILE A 384 -19.71 22.66 13.07
CA ILE A 384 -18.63 21.82 12.52
C ILE A 384 -19.20 20.72 11.62
N VAL A 385 -20.21 19.99 12.10
CA VAL A 385 -20.84 18.90 11.34
C VAL A 385 -22.07 19.38 10.59
N THR A 386 -22.36 18.71 9.48
CA THR A 386 -23.46 18.98 8.56
C THR A 386 -24.47 17.84 8.61
N CYS A 387 -25.64 18.01 8.01
CA CYS A 387 -26.59 16.91 7.92
C CYS A 387 -26.10 15.79 6.99
N ASP A 388 -25.18 16.06 6.07
CA ASP A 388 -24.61 15.01 5.24
C ASP A 388 -23.64 14.14 6.04
N ASP A 389 -22.89 14.71 6.98
CA ASP A 389 -22.07 13.95 7.93
C ASP A 389 -22.92 13.04 8.82
N CYS A 390 -24.04 13.57 9.34
CA CYS A 390 -25.02 12.78 10.11
C CYS A 390 -25.65 11.66 9.26
N LYS A 391 -26.02 11.95 8.00
CA LYS A 391 -26.59 10.96 7.09
C LYS A 391 -25.58 9.84 6.79
N ALA A 392 -24.32 10.19 6.52
CA ALA A 392 -23.24 9.23 6.30
C ALA A 392 -23.03 8.35 7.54
N SER A 393 -22.86 8.97 8.72
CA SER A 393 -22.66 8.23 9.98
C SER A 393 -23.84 7.30 10.34
N TYR A 394 -25.08 7.75 10.13
CA TYR A 394 -26.25 6.92 10.37
C TYR A 394 -26.36 5.78 9.35
N LYS A 395 -26.03 6.02 8.09
CA LYS A 395 -25.98 5.01 7.03
C LYS A 395 -24.93 3.94 7.36
N ASP A 396 -23.70 4.33 7.68
CA ASP A 396 -22.61 3.41 8.01
C ASP A 396 -22.96 2.54 9.21
N TRP A 397 -23.53 3.16 10.25
CA TRP A 397 -24.07 2.41 11.39
C TRP A 397 -25.16 1.45 11.00
N LEU A 398 -26.15 1.90 10.22
CA LEU A 398 -27.27 1.07 9.83
C LEU A 398 -26.77 -0.14 9.02
N CYS A 399 -25.82 0.06 8.11
CA CYS A 399 -25.17 -1.01 7.36
C CYS A 399 -24.43 -1.97 8.31
N ALA A 400 -23.58 -1.46 9.21
CA ALA A 400 -22.82 -2.30 10.14
C ALA A 400 -23.72 -3.13 11.07
N VAL A 401 -24.83 -2.58 11.57
CA VAL A 401 -25.75 -3.28 12.48
C VAL A 401 -26.83 -4.10 11.78
N THR A 402 -26.97 -3.99 10.45
CA THR A 402 -27.97 -4.74 9.68
C THR A 402 -27.35 -5.90 8.91
N ILE A 403 -26.16 -5.68 8.35
CA ILE A 403 -25.42 -6.62 7.52
C ILE A 403 -24.26 -7.19 8.36
N PRO A 404 -24.42 -8.37 8.98
CA PRO A 404 -23.39 -8.92 9.86
C PRO A 404 -22.18 -9.39 9.04
N ARG A 405 -20.97 -8.97 9.44
CA ARG A 405 -19.75 -9.59 8.95
C ARG A 405 -19.61 -10.98 9.54
N CYS A 406 -19.49 -11.96 8.66
CA CYS A 406 -19.51 -13.39 8.92
C CYS A 406 -18.10 -13.95 8.88
N SER A 407 -17.81 -14.85 9.80
CA SER A 407 -16.60 -15.65 9.77
C SER A 407 -16.92 -17.06 10.26
N THR A 408 -16.13 -18.03 9.80
CA THR A 408 -16.13 -19.39 10.32
C THR A 408 -15.08 -19.56 11.44
N ARG A 409 -14.18 -18.58 11.59
CA ARG A 409 -13.08 -18.62 12.55
C ARG A 409 -13.56 -18.32 13.97
N ASN A 410 -13.06 -19.10 14.92
CA ASN A 410 -13.27 -18.86 16.34
C ASN A 410 -12.20 -17.91 16.91
N VAL A 411 -12.39 -16.62 16.66
CA VAL A 411 -11.49 -15.54 17.15
C VAL A 411 -12.10 -14.88 18.38
N THR A 412 -11.24 -14.48 19.34
CA THR A 412 -11.68 -13.75 20.53
C THR A 412 -12.39 -12.46 20.13
N GLY A 413 -13.60 -12.24 20.67
CA GLY A 413 -14.45 -11.09 20.34
C GLY A 413 -15.55 -11.40 19.33
N TYR A 414 -15.41 -12.48 18.55
CA TYR A 414 -16.46 -12.91 17.65
C TYR A 414 -17.59 -13.58 18.42
N LYS A 415 -18.81 -13.34 17.96
CA LYS A 415 -20.02 -13.87 18.60
C LYS A 415 -20.54 -15.06 17.82
N TYR A 416 -20.45 -16.25 18.41
CA TYR A 416 -21.08 -17.44 17.85
C TYR A 416 -22.60 -17.25 17.73
N ARG A 417 -23.15 -17.55 16.54
CA ARG A 417 -24.56 -17.49 16.20
C ARG A 417 -25.06 -18.88 15.83
N GLU A 418 -25.93 -19.42 16.67
CA GLU A 418 -26.69 -20.62 16.36
C GLU A 418 -27.75 -20.33 15.29
N GLU A 419 -28.21 -21.37 14.60
CA GLU A 419 -29.31 -21.30 13.63
C GLU A 419 -30.56 -20.63 14.26
N GLY A 420 -31.12 -19.65 13.57
CA GLY A 420 -32.29 -18.90 14.05
C GLY A 420 -32.01 -17.95 15.24
N ALA A 421 -30.76 -17.81 15.68
CA ALA A 421 -30.35 -16.93 16.78
C ALA A 421 -29.42 -15.77 16.34
N SER A 422 -29.60 -15.30 15.10
CA SER A 422 -28.88 -14.15 14.55
C SER A 422 -29.33 -12.82 15.17
N ARG A 423 -28.58 -11.75 14.91
CA ARG A 423 -28.74 -10.44 15.56
C ARG A 423 -30.09 -9.76 15.31
N ASN A 424 -30.72 -10.02 14.17
CA ASN A 424 -32.01 -9.44 13.80
C ASN A 424 -32.91 -10.49 13.15
N SER A 425 -34.22 -10.22 13.16
CA SER A 425 -35.22 -11.15 12.61
C SER A 425 -35.12 -11.28 11.10
N PHE A 426 -34.63 -10.26 10.38
CA PHE A 426 -34.40 -10.36 8.92
C PHE A 426 -33.41 -11.47 8.58
N ILE A 427 -32.32 -11.60 9.33
CA ILE A 427 -31.38 -12.71 9.13
C ILE A 427 -32.06 -14.04 9.47
N ASN A 428 -32.84 -14.12 10.56
CA ASN A 428 -33.46 -15.38 10.97
C ASN A 428 -34.63 -15.83 10.09
N ASP A 429 -35.40 -14.88 9.53
CA ASP A 429 -36.67 -15.15 8.85
C ASP A 429 -36.54 -15.10 7.32
N VAL A 430 -35.58 -14.32 6.78
CA VAL A 430 -35.42 -14.09 5.34
C VAL A 430 -34.12 -14.68 4.81
N ILE A 431 -32.98 -14.39 5.45
CA ILE A 431 -31.70 -15.01 5.06
C ILE A 431 -31.74 -16.49 5.42
N VAL A 432 -32.10 -16.82 6.66
CA VAL A 432 -32.15 -18.18 7.20
C VAL A 432 -30.82 -18.93 6.95
N PRO A 433 -29.73 -18.58 7.66
CA PRO A 433 -28.44 -19.24 7.44
C PRO A 433 -28.51 -20.76 7.65
N PRO A 434 -27.90 -21.59 6.77
CA PRO A 434 -27.96 -23.06 6.83
C PRO A 434 -27.15 -23.66 7.97
N GLN A 435 -26.16 -22.93 8.45
CA GLN A 435 -25.16 -23.38 9.38
C GLN A 435 -24.89 -22.26 10.39
N PRO A 436 -24.43 -22.60 11.60
CA PRO A 436 -23.95 -21.61 12.54
C PRO A 436 -22.72 -20.87 11.97
N TYR A 437 -22.50 -19.65 12.44
CA TYR A 437 -21.35 -18.83 12.05
C TYR A 437 -20.90 -17.95 13.22
N PHE A 438 -19.71 -17.37 13.10
CA PHE A 438 -19.24 -16.33 14.00
C PHE A 438 -19.52 -14.96 13.41
N GLU A 439 -20.22 -14.11 14.15
CA GLU A 439 -20.43 -12.70 13.80
C GLU A 439 -19.29 -11.85 14.34
N VAL A 440 -18.65 -11.08 13.45
CA VAL A 440 -17.79 -9.97 13.82
C VAL A 440 -18.69 -8.80 14.20
N LEU A 441 -18.76 -8.47 15.49
CA LEU A 441 -19.69 -7.45 16.00
C LEU A 441 -19.33 -6.06 15.50
N PRO A 442 -20.32 -5.17 15.25
CA PRO A 442 -20.08 -3.78 14.88
C PRO A 442 -19.14 -3.04 15.83
N CYS A 443 -18.26 -2.21 15.30
CA CYS A 443 -17.39 -1.38 16.13
C CYS A 443 -18.20 -0.38 16.95
N LEU A 444 -17.88 -0.22 18.23
CA LEU A 444 -18.51 0.78 19.10
C LEU A 444 -18.34 2.21 18.54
N ASN A 445 -17.23 2.46 17.85
CA ASN A 445 -16.92 3.75 17.20
C ASN A 445 -18.00 4.16 16.19
N VAL A 446 -18.63 3.21 15.50
CA VAL A 446 -19.69 3.50 14.53
C VAL A 446 -20.95 4.04 15.24
N CYS A 447 -21.25 3.56 16.46
CA CYS A 447 -22.30 4.18 17.28
C CYS A 447 -21.89 5.59 17.75
N HIS A 448 -20.65 5.75 18.21
CA HIS A 448 -20.14 7.05 18.67
C HIS A 448 -20.14 8.10 17.56
N ALA A 449 -19.87 7.70 16.30
CA ALA A 449 -19.93 8.58 15.14
C ALA A 449 -21.33 9.20 15.00
N ILE A 450 -22.41 8.41 15.11
CA ILE A 450 -23.77 8.96 15.07
C ILE A 450 -24.00 9.96 16.21
N VAL A 451 -23.63 9.62 17.44
CA VAL A 451 -23.87 10.50 18.60
C VAL A 451 -23.10 11.82 18.46
N ARG A 452 -21.92 11.78 17.83
CA ARG A 452 -21.09 12.95 17.55
C ARG A 452 -21.65 13.79 16.40
N ASP A 453 -22.10 13.14 15.33
CA ASP A 453 -22.35 13.80 14.05
C ASP A 453 -23.82 14.18 13.85
N CYS A 454 -24.75 13.60 14.62
CA CYS A 454 -26.18 13.88 14.48
C CYS A 454 -26.76 14.86 15.53
N PRO A 455 -27.86 15.56 15.20
CA PRO A 455 -28.57 16.43 16.13
C PRO A 455 -29.03 15.71 17.40
N SER A 456 -28.94 16.39 18.55
CA SER A 456 -29.38 15.85 19.84
C SER A 456 -30.88 15.51 19.90
N ASP A 457 -31.70 16.09 19.02
CA ASP A 457 -33.14 15.81 18.92
C ASP A 457 -33.44 14.32 18.68
N PHE A 458 -32.53 13.61 17.99
CA PHE A 458 -32.66 12.17 17.77
C PHE A 458 -32.41 11.34 19.03
N SER A 459 -31.78 11.92 20.06
CA SER A 459 -31.50 11.25 21.34
C SER A 459 -30.73 9.93 21.18
N PHE A 460 -29.87 9.83 20.17
CA PHE A 460 -29.00 8.67 20.01
C PHE A 460 -28.06 8.52 21.21
N ALA A 461 -27.88 7.28 21.67
CA ALA A 461 -27.03 6.97 22.80
C ALA A 461 -26.35 5.61 22.60
N CYS A 462 -25.07 5.53 22.95
CA CYS A 462 -24.29 4.30 22.86
C CYS A 462 -24.22 3.60 24.22
N PRO A 463 -24.12 2.25 24.22
CA PRO A 463 -23.87 1.49 25.44
C PRO A 463 -22.53 1.92 26.06
N SER A 464 -22.49 2.01 27.39
CA SER A 464 -21.32 2.49 28.16
C SER A 464 -20.74 1.44 29.11
N ASP A 465 -21.53 0.43 29.49
CA ASP A 465 -21.06 -0.67 30.33
C ASP A 465 -20.45 -1.76 29.44
N ASN A 466 -19.26 -2.25 29.76
CA ASN A 466 -18.58 -3.32 29.02
C ASN A 466 -19.48 -4.54 28.77
N ARG A 467 -20.31 -4.93 29.75
CA ARG A 467 -21.25 -6.04 29.61
C ARG A 467 -22.33 -5.76 28.57
N SER A 468 -22.78 -4.50 28.49
CA SER A 468 -23.77 -4.09 27.48
C SER A 468 -23.17 -3.95 26.10
N ILE A 469 -21.92 -3.48 26.01
CA ILE A 469 -21.18 -3.34 24.75
C ILE A 469 -21.01 -4.73 24.11
N GLN A 470 -20.49 -5.71 24.85
CA GLN A 470 -20.26 -7.09 24.39
C GLN A 470 -21.53 -7.82 23.88
N LEU A 471 -22.74 -7.30 24.12
CA LEU A 471 -23.97 -7.88 23.58
C LEU A 471 -24.19 -7.53 22.11
N SER A 472 -23.71 -6.37 21.65
CA SER A 472 -24.10 -5.78 20.35
C SER A 472 -22.99 -5.05 19.61
N TYR A 473 -21.86 -4.75 20.26
CA TYR A 473 -20.71 -4.07 19.70
C TYR A 473 -19.42 -4.69 20.22
N TYR A 474 -18.30 -4.34 19.59
CA TYR A 474 -16.97 -4.66 20.08
C TYR A 474 -16.03 -3.46 19.91
N TRP A 475 -14.86 -3.52 20.54
CA TRP A 475 -13.84 -2.49 20.41
C TRP A 475 -12.91 -2.84 19.27
N ASP A 476 -12.51 -1.80 18.55
CA ASP A 476 -11.46 -1.91 17.55
C ASP A 476 -10.11 -2.09 18.27
N ASP A 477 -9.31 -3.04 17.79
CA ASP A 477 -8.00 -3.37 18.34
C ASP A 477 -7.04 -3.58 17.18
N VAL A 478 -6.22 -2.56 16.96
CA VAL A 478 -5.28 -2.47 15.83
C VAL A 478 -4.10 -3.44 15.95
N ASP A 479 -3.86 -4.00 17.13
CA ASP A 479 -2.76 -4.94 17.39
C ASP A 479 -3.18 -6.40 17.16
N SER A 480 -4.45 -6.66 16.81
CA SER A 480 -4.97 -8.00 16.56
C SER A 480 -4.63 -8.49 15.15
N GLU A 481 -4.27 -9.77 15.04
CA GLU A 481 -4.02 -10.46 13.76
C GLU A 481 -5.26 -10.46 12.84
N TYR A 482 -6.45 -10.51 13.44
CA TYR A 482 -7.73 -10.44 12.73
C TYR A 482 -8.50 -9.20 13.13
N VAL A 483 -9.37 -8.72 12.22
CA VAL A 483 -10.28 -7.62 12.47
C VAL A 483 -11.17 -7.94 13.68
N THR A 484 -11.15 -7.11 14.71
CA THR A 484 -11.89 -7.38 15.96
C THR A 484 -13.34 -6.91 15.94
N CYS A 485 -13.68 -5.97 15.06
CA CYS A 485 -15.04 -5.46 14.94
C CYS A 485 -15.39 -5.07 13.48
N ASN A 486 -16.68 -5.09 13.16
CA ASN A 486 -17.20 -4.75 11.85
C ASN A 486 -17.29 -3.21 11.70
N TYR A 487 -16.35 -2.65 10.95
CA TYR A 487 -16.35 -1.24 10.55
C TYR A 487 -16.85 -1.10 9.11
N VAL A 488 -17.68 -0.08 8.87
CA VAL A 488 -18.20 0.30 7.55
C VAL A 488 -17.90 1.78 7.34
N GLY A 489 -17.36 2.15 6.18
CA GLY A 489 -17.07 3.54 5.81
C GLY A 489 -15.57 3.89 5.78
N ASP A 490 -15.26 5.18 5.68
CA ASP A 490 -13.89 5.73 5.62
C ASP A 490 -13.22 5.67 7.01
N SER A 491 -12.07 4.99 7.09
CA SER A 491 -11.27 4.86 8.31
C SER A 491 -10.39 6.09 8.62
N SER A 492 -10.56 7.21 7.93
CA SER A 492 -9.77 8.45 8.11
C SER A 492 -9.77 9.06 9.53
N ASN A 493 -10.53 8.51 10.48
CA ASN A 493 -10.48 8.85 11.91
C ASN A 493 -10.03 7.72 12.87
N GLY A 494 -9.42 6.64 12.35
CA GLY A 494 -8.84 5.55 13.14
C GLY A 494 -7.56 5.04 12.51
N THR A 495 -6.44 5.28 13.17
CA THR A 495 -5.07 5.00 12.75
C THR A 495 -4.88 3.56 12.22
N SER A 496 -4.40 3.48 10.96
CA SER A 496 -3.51 2.48 10.37
C SER A 496 -3.91 1.00 10.32
N SER A 497 -4.13 0.54 9.08
CA SER A 497 -3.70 -0.78 8.61
C SER A 497 -2.22 -1.01 8.93
N THR A 498 -1.93 -2.21 9.43
CA THR A 498 -0.64 -2.77 9.85
C THR A 498 0.52 -2.40 8.92
N SER A 499 1.46 -1.64 9.45
CA SER A 499 2.86 -1.61 9.02
C SER A 499 3.68 -2.16 10.18
N THR A 500 4.26 -3.34 10.00
CA THR A 500 5.11 -3.97 11.00
C THR A 500 6.48 -3.29 10.97
N THR A 501 6.63 -2.14 11.62
CA THR A 501 7.94 -1.54 11.86
C THR A 501 8.34 -1.73 13.32
N SER A 502 9.21 -2.70 13.54
CA SER A 502 9.92 -2.86 14.80
C SER A 502 10.86 -1.66 15.01
N SER A 503 10.52 -0.79 15.96
CA SER A 503 11.49 0.16 16.51
C SER A 503 11.31 0.31 18.02
N SER A 504 12.25 -0.31 18.73
CA SER A 504 12.41 -0.22 20.17
C SER A 504 12.71 1.22 20.59
N SER A 505 11.80 1.84 21.35
CA SER A 505 12.15 2.99 22.20
C SER A 505 11.33 2.97 23.49
N SER A 506 12.01 2.59 24.57
CA SER A 506 11.48 2.55 25.92
C SER A 506 11.42 3.98 26.49
N SER A 507 10.21 4.48 26.73
CA SER A 507 9.98 5.69 27.52
C SER A 507 8.94 5.40 28.61
N THR A 508 9.44 5.02 29.79
CA THR A 508 8.62 4.85 30.99
C THR A 508 8.31 6.21 31.59
N THR A 509 7.07 6.66 31.45
CA THR A 509 6.53 7.79 32.23
C THR A 509 6.03 7.28 33.57
N THR A 510 6.60 7.81 34.63
CA THR A 510 6.25 7.56 36.03
C THR A 510 4.96 8.31 36.38
N THR A 511 3.98 7.62 36.96
CA THR A 511 2.98 8.24 37.83
C THR A 511 2.94 7.55 39.19
N SER A 512 2.81 8.40 40.19
CA SER A 512 2.96 8.21 41.63
C SER A 512 1.85 7.38 42.28
N SER A 513 2.23 6.51 43.22
CA SER A 513 1.44 6.32 44.45
C SER A 513 2.32 5.80 45.59
N ASP A 514 2.19 6.47 46.74
CA ASP A 514 2.80 6.17 48.04
C ASP A 514 2.36 4.80 48.58
N SER A 515 3.28 4.03 49.18
CA SER A 515 3.33 3.85 50.64
C SER A 515 4.22 2.67 51.11
N THR A 516 5.10 3.01 52.05
CA THR A 516 5.50 2.22 53.23
C THR A 516 6.38 0.95 53.14
N THR A 517 7.62 1.16 53.64
CA THR A 517 8.40 0.36 54.61
C THR A 517 9.47 -0.66 54.17
N ASN A 518 10.69 -0.31 54.62
CA ASN A 518 11.74 -1.13 55.25
C ASN A 518 12.89 -1.77 54.43
N ASN A 519 14.07 -1.21 54.75
CA ASN A 519 15.37 -1.82 55.04
C ASN A 519 16.48 -1.93 53.96
N LYS A 520 17.52 -1.11 54.19
CA LYS A 520 18.98 -1.41 54.23
C LYS A 520 19.55 -2.30 53.09
N MET A 521 20.50 -1.86 52.25
CA MET A 521 21.86 -1.45 52.61
C MET A 521 22.60 -0.82 51.39
N ILE A 522 23.30 0.30 51.65
CA ILE A 522 24.73 0.58 51.37
C ILE A 522 25.36 0.04 50.06
N ARG A 523 25.74 0.94 49.12
CA ARG A 523 27.14 1.38 48.90
C ARG A 523 27.24 2.50 47.86
N ALA A 524 27.91 3.58 48.26
CA ALA A 524 28.33 4.68 47.42
C ALA A 524 29.57 4.32 46.58
N VAL A 525 29.62 4.79 45.34
CA VAL A 525 30.87 5.13 44.65
C VAL A 525 30.67 6.50 44.03
N THR A 526 31.30 7.49 44.64
CA THR A 526 31.46 8.85 44.14
C THR A 526 32.71 8.87 43.24
N ALA A 527 32.58 9.38 42.02
CA ALA A 527 33.71 9.89 41.26
C ALA A 527 33.25 11.15 40.51
N ASN A 528 34.14 12.15 40.54
CA ASN A 528 33.90 13.57 40.39
C ASN A 528 34.58 14.07 39.09
N LEU A 529 34.26 15.32 38.71
CA LEU A 529 34.90 16.20 37.69
C LEU A 529 34.35 16.09 36.25
N GLY A 530 34.00 17.18 35.55
CA GLY A 530 34.20 18.60 35.86
C GLY A 530 33.48 19.52 34.85
N PHE A 531 33.22 20.73 35.33
CA PHE A 531 32.66 21.89 34.62
C PHE A 531 33.52 22.34 33.43
N LYS A 532 32.87 22.84 32.36
CA LYS A 532 33.30 24.07 31.67
C LYS A 532 32.14 24.75 30.92
N GLN A 533 31.88 25.97 31.34
CA GLN A 533 30.93 26.96 30.81
C GLN A 533 31.69 27.84 29.81
N VAL A 534 31.19 28.03 28.58
CA VAL A 534 31.76 28.98 27.61
C VAL A 534 30.65 29.74 26.85
N ASN A 535 30.64 31.05 27.12
CA ASN A 535 30.27 32.24 26.32
C ASN A 535 29.03 32.26 25.42
N MET A 536 28.04 33.00 25.93
CA MET A 536 26.86 33.54 25.27
C MET A 536 27.13 35.00 24.85
N GLU A 537 28.02 35.23 23.87
CA GLU A 537 28.23 36.59 23.30
C GLU A 537 28.39 36.62 21.76
N ILE A 538 28.21 35.50 21.06
CA ILE A 538 28.40 35.43 19.59
C ILE A 538 27.05 35.47 18.82
N TRP A 539 25.92 35.25 19.48
CA TRP A 539 24.60 35.20 18.83
C TRP A 539 23.96 36.58 18.56
N ILE A 540 24.41 37.64 19.23
CA ILE A 540 23.84 38.99 19.06
C ILE A 540 24.43 39.73 17.83
N ILE A 541 25.61 39.32 17.35
CA ILE A 541 26.27 39.96 16.21
C ILE A 541 25.74 39.42 14.86
N ILE A 542 25.29 38.16 14.83
CA ILE A 542 24.75 37.53 13.60
C ILE A 542 23.32 38.01 13.29
N LEU A 543 22.52 38.30 14.32
CA LEU A 543 21.18 38.89 14.15
C LEU A 543 21.20 40.34 13.64
N CYS A 544 22.30 41.07 13.83
CA CYS A 544 22.46 42.44 13.30
C CYS A 544 22.90 42.49 11.82
N TRP A 545 23.37 41.38 11.26
CA TRP A 545 23.78 41.30 9.84
C TRP A 545 22.62 40.92 8.91
N ILE A 546 21.64 40.17 9.40
CA ILE A 546 20.49 39.70 8.59
C ILE A 546 19.46 40.83 8.34
N VAL A 547 19.38 41.83 9.22
CA VAL A 547 18.43 42.96 9.08
C VAL A 547 18.88 44.01 8.04
N ASN A 548 20.15 44.00 7.61
CA ASN A 548 20.72 44.98 6.67
C ASN A 548 20.84 44.48 5.22
N LEU A 549 20.34 43.29 4.90
CA LEU A 549 20.38 42.70 3.54
C LEU A 549 19.00 42.64 2.85
N VAL A 550 17.96 43.22 3.46
CA VAL A 550 16.59 43.30 2.89
C VAL A 550 16.24 44.74 2.44
N ASN A 551 17.22 45.63 2.27
CA ASN A 551 17.02 46.96 1.71
C ASN A 551 18.20 47.39 0.83
N ILE A 552 18.35 46.75 -0.33
CA ILE A 552 18.89 47.33 -1.58
C ILE A 552 18.10 46.75 -2.75
#